data_AF-A0A182HAD3-F1
#
_entry.id   AF-A0A182HAD3-F1
#
_cell.length_a   1.000
_cell.length_b   1.000
_cell.length_c   1.000
_cell.angle_alpha   90.00
_cell.angle_beta   90.00
_cell.angle_gamma   90.00
#
_symmetry.space_group_name_H-M   'P 1'
#
loop_
_entity.id
_entity.type
_entity.pdbx_description
1 polymer ?
#
loop_
_entity_poly.entity_id
_entity_poly.type
_entity_poly.pdbx_seq_one_letter_code
_entity_poly.pdbx_strand_id
1 'polypeptide(L)'
;MNIKMPDFDVKKFVKDAGSTLSRVVQLTEEKLGTSEKTEMDRHFEHLSERSDCARTWTEKIVRDTEAALIPNPANRVEDFIFEKIEKQKPKRLSNLEYLGLDMIEGGGEFGQDGAYGSALIKVGQAEQKLGSCERDFIGSAGMCFIQPLKKFLEGEMKTITKEKGILESKRLDLDACKNRVRKARSMLGQQTAERDLRVAQSEFDRQAEITKLLLEGISTTQATHLRHLHALVESQVRYYGQCNKIMNDLQRELASMRPPTPRLRVNSEDVDLTSGPPYLSPSQNQLSVQLLTQGSNSPNSNQHWQQQTITLHTMAEEGPKPVPASFPIVDDSVIAELVANSDPNDISVL
;
A
#
# COMPACT_ATOMS: atom_id res chain seq x y z
N MET A 1 59.16 -9.15 -4.26
CA MET A 1 57.95 -8.29 -4.34
C MET A 1 57.72 -7.69 -2.96
N ASN A 2 57.96 -6.39 -2.77
CA ASN A 2 57.63 -5.71 -1.51
C ASN A 2 56.14 -5.38 -1.52
N ILE A 3 55.36 -6.10 -0.72
CA ILE A 3 53.95 -5.81 -0.49
C ILE A 3 53.91 -4.68 0.55
N LYS A 4 53.56 -3.46 0.11
CA LYS A 4 53.22 -2.36 1.03
C LYS A 4 51.94 -2.73 1.76
N MET A 5 51.99 -2.85 3.09
CA MET A 5 50.80 -2.84 3.93
C MET A 5 50.15 -1.45 3.86
N PRO A 6 48.80 -1.36 3.86
CA PRO A 6 48.12 -0.07 3.97
C PRO A 6 48.37 0.55 5.35
N ASP A 7 48.83 1.80 5.38
CA ASP A 7 49.01 2.57 6.62
C ASP A 7 47.65 2.73 7.33
N PHE A 8 47.54 2.13 8.51
CA PHE A 8 46.41 2.28 9.40
C PHE A 8 46.52 3.63 10.13
N ASP A 9 45.74 4.63 9.70
CA ASP A 9 45.82 5.98 10.26
C ASP A 9 45.08 6.09 11.61
N VAL A 10 45.78 5.67 12.67
CA VAL A 10 45.32 5.74 14.07
C VAL A 10 44.87 7.16 14.45
N LYS A 11 45.48 8.21 13.88
CA LYS A 11 45.11 9.60 14.18
C LYS A 11 43.75 9.95 13.63
N LYS A 12 43.42 9.48 12.43
CA LYS A 12 42.09 9.61 11.84
C LYS A 12 41.05 8.86 12.67
N PHE A 13 41.35 7.61 13.06
CA PHE A 13 40.46 6.80 13.90
C PHE A 13 40.15 7.45 15.26
N VAL A 14 41.18 7.97 15.94
CA VAL A 14 41.03 8.67 17.23
C VAL A 14 40.26 9.98 17.08
N LYS A 15 40.49 10.74 16.00
CA LYS A 15 39.74 11.96 15.70
C LYS A 15 38.26 11.66 15.42
N ASP A 16 37.99 10.62 14.64
CA ASP A 16 36.63 10.19 14.31
C ASP A 16 35.89 9.70 15.56
N ALA A 17 36.56 8.94 16.44
CA ALA A 17 36.03 8.54 17.75
C ALA A 17 35.81 9.72 18.71
N GLY A 18 36.67 10.75 18.65
CA GLY A 18 36.47 12.00 19.41
C GLY A 18 35.23 12.76 18.93
N SER A 19 34.96 12.75 17.62
CA SER A 19 33.77 13.38 17.04
C SER A 19 32.47 12.65 17.44
N THR A 20 32.47 11.30 17.45
CA THR A 20 31.28 10.52 17.83
C THR A 20 30.92 10.72 19.30
N LEU A 21 31.91 10.72 20.19
CA LEU A 21 31.70 10.99 21.62
C LEU A 21 31.15 12.40 21.83
N SER A 22 31.70 13.39 21.12
CA SER A 22 31.21 14.78 21.19
C SER A 22 29.75 14.90 20.74
N ARG A 23 29.36 14.20 19.66
CA ARG A 23 27.97 14.15 19.19
C ARG A 23 27.03 13.50 20.22
N VAL A 24 27.43 12.41 20.86
CA VAL A 24 26.64 11.73 21.89
C VAL A 24 26.45 12.62 23.12
N VAL A 25 27.51 13.32 23.55
CA VAL A 25 27.43 14.28 24.66
C VAL A 25 26.45 15.40 24.32
N GLN A 26 26.57 16.03 23.14
CA GLN A 26 25.69 17.11 22.71
C GLN A 26 24.21 16.65 22.63
N LEU A 27 23.94 15.46 22.06
CA LEU A 27 22.58 14.90 21.99
C LEU A 27 21.99 14.63 23.39
N THR A 28 22.84 14.28 24.36
CA THR A 28 22.43 14.09 25.76
C THR A 28 22.13 15.43 26.43
N GLU A 29 22.95 16.46 26.20
CA GLU A 29 22.76 17.81 26.74
C GLU A 29 21.47 18.47 26.19
N GLU A 30 21.14 18.25 24.93
CA GLU A 30 19.89 18.74 24.34
C GLU A 30 18.65 18.04 24.90
N LYS A 31 18.71 16.71 25.10
CA LYS A 31 17.62 15.95 25.73
C LYS A 31 17.41 16.33 27.20
N LEU A 32 18.45 16.81 27.88
CA LEU A 32 18.40 17.30 29.25
C LEU A 32 18.05 18.80 29.34
N GLY A 33 17.87 19.49 28.21
CA GLY A 33 17.51 20.91 28.16
C GLY A 33 18.65 21.87 28.55
N THR A 34 19.89 21.40 28.57
CA THR A 34 21.06 22.21 29.01
C THR A 34 21.83 22.85 27.85
N SER A 35 21.48 22.56 26.60
CA SER A 35 22.12 23.08 25.39
C SER A 35 21.09 23.63 24.40
N GLU A 36 21.41 24.78 23.79
CA GLU A 36 20.58 25.42 22.76
C GLU A 36 20.74 24.70 21.42
N LYS A 37 19.62 24.31 20.80
CA LYS A 37 19.58 23.59 19.53
C LYS A 37 19.71 24.58 18.38
N THR A 38 20.58 24.30 17.40
CA THR A 38 20.54 25.04 16.13
C THR A 38 19.19 24.78 15.44
N GLU A 39 18.34 25.80 15.41
CA GLU A 39 17.06 25.79 14.70
C GLU A 39 17.26 25.86 13.19
N MET A 40 16.44 25.12 12.47
CA MET A 40 16.38 25.17 11.02
C MET A 40 15.28 26.14 10.62
N ASP A 41 15.37 26.72 9.42
CA ASP A 41 14.34 27.66 8.99
C ASP A 41 12.98 26.95 8.80
N ARG A 42 11.88 27.71 8.95
CA ARG A 42 10.52 27.17 8.86
C ARG A 42 10.21 26.50 7.53
N HIS A 43 10.85 26.95 6.43
CA HIS A 43 10.60 26.39 5.12
C HIS A 43 11.22 24.99 5.00
N PHE A 44 12.44 24.81 5.52
CA PHE A 44 13.06 23.51 5.63
C PHE A 44 12.22 22.57 6.51
N GLU A 45 11.77 23.02 7.69
CA GLU A 45 10.97 22.19 8.59
C GLU A 45 9.71 21.67 7.89
N HIS A 46 8.98 22.55 7.19
CA HIS A 46 7.82 22.16 6.40
C HIS A 46 8.17 21.15 5.27
N LEU A 47 9.29 21.35 4.57
CA LEU A 47 9.77 20.40 3.56
C LEU A 47 10.11 19.03 4.17
N SER A 48 10.73 19.02 5.34
CA SER A 48 11.10 17.81 6.09
C SER A 48 9.85 17.04 6.54
N GLU A 49 8.87 17.71 7.13
CA GLU A 49 7.60 17.12 7.55
C GLU A 49 6.84 16.51 6.36
N ARG A 50 6.78 17.24 5.25
CA ARG A 50 6.11 16.76 4.04
C ARG A 50 6.80 15.52 3.45
N SER A 51 8.13 15.47 3.48
CA SER A 51 8.89 14.28 3.07
C SER A 51 8.60 13.08 3.98
N ASP A 52 8.53 13.28 5.30
CA ASP A 52 8.23 12.20 6.24
C ASP A 52 6.80 11.69 6.04
N CYS A 53 5.84 12.59 5.85
CA CYS A 53 4.47 12.28 5.47
C CYS A 53 4.41 11.46 4.16
N ALA A 54 5.12 11.90 3.12
CA ALA A 54 5.16 11.20 1.83
C ALA A 54 5.70 9.78 1.99
N ARG A 55 6.75 9.58 2.80
CA ARG A 55 7.30 8.26 3.10
C ARG A 55 6.28 7.36 3.78
N THR A 56 5.75 7.80 4.93
CA THR A 56 4.85 7.00 5.77
C THR A 56 3.62 6.55 5.00
N TRP A 57 2.98 7.47 4.26
CA TRP A 57 1.78 7.12 3.50
C TRP A 57 2.08 6.25 2.30
N THR A 58 3.20 6.46 1.60
CA THR A 58 3.58 5.59 0.48
C THR A 58 3.87 4.16 0.97
N GLU A 59 4.59 4.00 2.09
CA GLU A 59 4.84 2.69 2.71
C GLU A 59 3.54 1.97 3.08
N LYS A 60 2.58 2.69 3.69
CA LYS A 60 1.29 2.13 4.09
C LYS A 60 0.45 1.73 2.88
N ILE A 61 0.30 2.62 1.89
CA ILE A 61 -0.50 2.39 0.69
C ILE A 61 0.03 1.18 -0.09
N VAL A 62 1.35 1.07 -0.26
CA VAL A 62 1.97 -0.09 -0.94
C VAL A 62 1.63 -1.38 -0.20
N ARG A 63 1.82 -1.41 1.13
CA ARG A 63 1.55 -2.58 1.96
C ARG A 63 0.09 -3.02 1.89
N ASP A 64 -0.83 -2.07 2.00
CA ASP A 64 -2.27 -2.35 2.02
C ASP A 64 -2.74 -2.81 0.63
N THR A 65 -2.19 -2.23 -0.45
CA THR A 65 -2.48 -2.66 -1.82
C THR A 65 -1.98 -4.08 -2.07
N GLU A 66 -0.77 -4.42 -1.62
CA GLU A 66 -0.24 -5.79 -1.73
C GLU A 66 -1.07 -6.80 -0.94
N ALA A 67 -1.53 -6.44 0.26
CA ALA A 67 -2.39 -7.30 1.06
C ALA A 67 -3.77 -7.50 0.41
N ALA A 68 -4.30 -6.46 -0.25
CA ALA A 68 -5.55 -6.58 -0.99
C ALA A 68 -5.43 -7.47 -2.24
N LEU A 69 -4.29 -7.43 -2.93
CA LEU A 69 -4.05 -8.24 -4.13
C LEU A 69 -3.62 -9.68 -3.81
N ILE A 70 -2.84 -9.87 -2.74
CA ILE A 70 -2.31 -11.17 -2.31
C ILE A 70 -2.51 -11.27 -0.79
N PRO A 71 -3.70 -11.70 -0.33
CA PRO A 71 -4.01 -11.74 1.10
C PRO A 71 -3.06 -12.62 1.90
N ASN A 72 -2.67 -13.77 1.34
CA ASN A 72 -1.78 -14.71 2.02
C ASN A 72 -0.36 -14.12 2.18
N PRO A 73 0.12 -13.89 3.41
CA PRO A 73 1.44 -13.31 3.67
C PRO A 73 2.60 -14.21 3.23
N ALA A 74 2.45 -15.54 3.33
CA ALA A 74 3.49 -16.47 2.88
C ALA A 74 3.71 -16.34 1.37
N ASN A 75 2.61 -16.19 0.61
CA ASN A 75 2.68 -16.01 -0.82
C ASN A 75 3.39 -14.70 -1.22
N ARG A 76 3.16 -13.63 -0.47
CA ARG A 76 3.83 -12.33 -0.65
C ARG A 76 5.33 -12.41 -0.40
N VAL A 77 5.73 -13.07 0.69
CA VAL A 77 7.15 -13.23 1.04
C VAL A 77 7.88 -14.08 0.00
N GLU A 78 7.28 -15.17 -0.44
CA GLU A 78 7.84 -16.00 -1.51
C GLU A 78 8.04 -15.19 -2.80
N ASP A 79 7.00 -14.46 -3.23
CA ASP A 79 7.06 -13.62 -4.42
C ASP A 79 8.18 -12.57 -4.35
N PHE A 80 8.37 -11.95 -3.19
CA PHE A 80 9.44 -10.99 -2.95
C PHE A 80 10.82 -11.65 -3.06
N ILE A 81 10.99 -12.86 -2.53
CA ILE A 81 12.26 -13.60 -2.63
C ILE A 81 12.58 -13.89 -4.10
N PHE A 82 11.62 -14.42 -4.86
CA PHE A 82 11.79 -14.72 -6.29
C PHE A 82 12.13 -13.48 -7.12
N GLU A 83 11.50 -12.34 -6.80
CA GLU A 83 11.83 -11.05 -7.42
C GLU A 83 13.27 -10.61 -7.10
N LYS A 84 13.74 -10.76 -5.85
CA LYS A 84 15.11 -10.39 -5.44
C LYS A 84 16.20 -11.31 -5.98
N ILE A 85 15.90 -12.58 -6.25
CA ILE A 85 16.85 -13.53 -6.86
C ILE A 85 16.72 -13.61 -8.39
N GLU A 86 15.90 -12.73 -9.00
CA GLU A 86 15.66 -12.64 -10.44
C GLU A 86 15.23 -13.98 -11.07
N LYS A 87 14.47 -14.79 -10.33
CA LYS A 87 13.93 -16.06 -10.82
C LYS A 87 12.46 -15.91 -11.17
N GLN A 88 12.01 -16.76 -12.08
CA GLN A 88 10.60 -16.85 -12.42
C GLN A 88 9.78 -17.26 -11.19
N LYS A 89 8.73 -16.49 -10.91
CA LYS A 89 7.78 -16.79 -9.82
C LYS A 89 7.12 -18.16 -10.06
N PRO A 90 6.79 -18.91 -8.98
CA PRO A 90 6.06 -20.15 -9.12
C PRO A 90 4.71 -19.89 -9.81
N LYS A 91 4.34 -20.74 -10.76
CA LYS A 91 3.04 -20.67 -11.46
C LYS A 91 1.94 -21.20 -10.54
N ARG A 92 1.63 -20.44 -9.50
CA ARG A 92 0.52 -20.73 -8.59
C ARG A 92 -0.79 -20.44 -9.29
N LEU A 93 -1.71 -21.39 -9.19
CA LEU A 93 -3.09 -21.17 -9.59
C LEU A 93 -3.76 -20.25 -8.57
N SER A 94 -4.68 -19.43 -9.05
CA SER A 94 -5.65 -18.72 -8.23
C SER A 94 -6.63 -19.71 -7.60
N ASN A 95 -7.31 -19.28 -6.54
CA ASN A 95 -8.33 -20.11 -5.89
C ASN A 95 -9.48 -20.45 -6.86
N LEU A 96 -9.84 -19.52 -7.74
CA LEU A 96 -10.87 -19.73 -8.76
C LEU A 96 -10.44 -20.77 -9.80
N GLU A 97 -9.15 -20.84 -10.13
CA GLU A 97 -8.66 -21.90 -11.02
C GLU A 97 -8.70 -23.27 -10.36
N TYR A 98 -8.29 -23.40 -9.09
CA TYR A 98 -8.43 -24.68 -8.38
C TYR A 98 -9.89 -25.15 -8.37
N LEU A 99 -10.82 -24.25 -7.99
CA LEU A 99 -12.26 -24.54 -8.06
C LEU A 99 -12.69 -24.95 -9.47
N GLY A 100 -12.26 -24.21 -10.49
CA GLY A 100 -12.64 -24.48 -11.87
C GLY A 100 -12.12 -25.82 -12.40
N LEU A 101 -10.92 -26.27 -11.98
CA LEU A 101 -10.41 -27.60 -12.33
C LEU A 101 -11.31 -28.70 -11.80
N ASP A 102 -11.63 -28.66 -10.50
CA ASP A 102 -12.42 -29.69 -9.83
C ASP A 102 -13.86 -29.72 -10.38
N MET A 103 -14.44 -28.57 -10.71
CA MET A 103 -15.77 -28.49 -11.35
C MET A 103 -15.78 -29.12 -12.75
N ILE A 104 -14.72 -28.92 -13.54
CA ILE A 104 -14.59 -29.52 -14.87
C ILE A 104 -14.43 -31.04 -14.76
N GLU A 105 -13.55 -31.50 -13.86
CA GLU A 105 -13.30 -32.92 -13.63
C GLU A 105 -14.57 -33.62 -13.11
N GLY A 106 -15.16 -33.10 -12.04
CA GLY A 106 -16.40 -33.61 -11.48
C GLY A 106 -17.56 -33.60 -12.47
N GLY A 107 -17.67 -32.56 -13.31
CA GLY A 107 -18.69 -32.48 -14.35
C GLY A 107 -18.51 -33.53 -15.45
N GLY A 108 -17.25 -33.93 -15.71
CA GLY A 108 -16.91 -35.08 -16.56
C GLY A 108 -17.40 -36.39 -15.96
N GLU A 109 -17.13 -36.62 -14.67
CA GLU A 109 -17.50 -37.84 -13.93
C GLU A 109 -19.02 -37.98 -13.73
N PHE A 110 -19.74 -36.87 -13.50
CA PHE A 110 -21.21 -36.89 -13.41
C PHE A 110 -21.91 -37.19 -14.74
N GLY A 111 -21.18 -37.17 -15.86
CA GLY A 111 -21.70 -37.39 -17.21
C GLY A 111 -21.97 -36.08 -17.94
N GLN A 112 -21.22 -35.85 -19.01
CA GLN A 112 -21.25 -34.62 -19.80
C GLN A 112 -22.57 -34.44 -20.57
N ASP A 113 -23.28 -35.52 -20.84
CA ASP A 113 -24.61 -35.50 -21.49
C ASP A 113 -25.73 -35.11 -20.50
N GLY A 114 -25.45 -35.17 -19.20
CA GLY A 114 -26.36 -34.76 -18.15
C GLY A 114 -26.45 -33.24 -18.02
N ALA A 115 -27.64 -32.73 -17.70
CA ALA A 115 -27.85 -31.29 -17.50
C ALA A 115 -26.96 -30.70 -16.39
N TYR A 116 -26.68 -31.49 -15.34
CA TYR A 116 -25.81 -31.06 -14.24
C TYR A 116 -24.33 -31.11 -14.63
N GLY A 117 -23.84 -32.22 -15.19
CA GLY A 117 -22.43 -32.37 -15.57
C GLY A 117 -22.00 -31.35 -16.62
N SER A 118 -22.81 -31.16 -17.67
CA SER A 118 -22.55 -30.12 -18.68
C SER A 118 -22.55 -28.70 -18.10
N ALA A 119 -23.50 -28.37 -17.21
CA ALA A 119 -23.54 -27.06 -16.56
C ALA A 119 -22.32 -26.83 -15.65
N LEU A 120 -21.91 -27.86 -14.89
CA LEU A 120 -20.77 -27.79 -13.99
C LEU A 120 -19.47 -27.53 -14.74
N ILE A 121 -19.27 -28.19 -15.89
CA ILE A 121 -18.13 -27.93 -16.78
C ILE A 121 -18.14 -26.47 -17.27
N LYS A 122 -19.30 -25.93 -17.65
CA LYS A 122 -19.42 -24.54 -18.12
C LYS A 122 -19.08 -23.53 -17.03
N VAL A 123 -19.55 -23.77 -15.81
CA VAL A 123 -19.19 -22.92 -14.67
C VAL A 123 -17.69 -23.03 -14.38
N GLY A 124 -17.12 -24.23 -14.32
CA GLY A 124 -15.69 -24.41 -14.07
C GLY A 124 -14.79 -23.73 -15.12
N GLN A 125 -15.20 -23.74 -16.39
CA GLN A 125 -14.52 -22.99 -17.47
C GLN A 125 -14.59 -21.47 -17.27
N ALA A 126 -15.68 -20.95 -16.72
CA ALA A 126 -15.81 -19.53 -16.39
C ALA A 126 -14.94 -19.17 -15.18
N GLU A 127 -14.94 -20.00 -14.12
CA GLU A 127 -14.08 -19.81 -12.93
C GLU A 127 -12.59 -19.78 -13.30
N GLN A 128 -12.14 -20.69 -14.18
CA GLN A 128 -10.79 -20.67 -14.76
C GLN A 128 -10.45 -19.33 -15.45
N LYS A 129 -11.39 -18.78 -16.25
CA LYS A 129 -11.20 -17.49 -16.92
C LYS A 129 -11.13 -16.35 -15.91
N LEU A 130 -11.98 -16.36 -14.88
CA LEU A 130 -11.95 -15.36 -13.80
C LEU A 130 -10.63 -15.39 -13.05
N GLY A 131 -10.14 -16.58 -12.69
CA GLY A 131 -8.84 -16.75 -12.06
C GLY A 131 -7.68 -16.25 -12.92
N SER A 132 -7.75 -16.42 -14.25
CA SER A 132 -6.80 -15.81 -15.19
C SER A 132 -6.87 -14.28 -15.18
N CYS A 133 -8.06 -13.71 -15.22
CA CYS A 133 -8.25 -12.26 -15.12
C CYS A 133 -7.69 -11.70 -13.80
N GLU A 134 -7.85 -12.42 -12.69
CA GLU A 134 -7.30 -12.03 -11.38
C GLU A 134 -5.77 -11.98 -11.41
N ARG A 135 -5.10 -13.03 -11.94
CA ARG A 135 -3.64 -13.02 -12.05
C ARG A 135 -3.11 -11.89 -12.93
N ASP A 136 -3.78 -11.62 -14.05
CA ASP A 136 -3.41 -10.51 -14.95
C ASP A 136 -3.58 -9.15 -14.25
N PHE A 137 -4.63 -8.99 -13.45
CA PHE A 137 -4.85 -7.80 -12.64
C PHE A 137 -3.78 -7.61 -11.56
N ILE A 138 -3.46 -8.67 -10.80
CA ILE A 138 -2.40 -8.64 -9.78
C ILE A 138 -1.06 -8.24 -10.43
N GLY A 139 -0.72 -8.83 -11.57
CA GLY A 139 0.48 -8.47 -12.32
C GLY A 139 0.46 -7.01 -12.79
N SER A 140 -0.65 -6.55 -13.36
CA SER A 140 -0.81 -5.19 -13.87
C SER A 140 -0.70 -4.13 -12.76
N ALA A 141 -1.40 -4.33 -11.63
CA ALA A 141 -1.32 -3.46 -10.46
C ALA A 141 0.08 -3.46 -9.82
N GLY A 142 0.74 -4.63 -9.83
CA GLY A 142 2.15 -4.77 -9.46
C GLY A 142 3.06 -3.83 -10.27
N MET A 143 2.96 -3.91 -11.60
CA MET A 143 3.80 -3.15 -12.53
C MET A 143 3.50 -1.64 -12.54
N CYS A 144 2.21 -1.25 -12.55
CA CYS A 144 1.83 0.14 -12.77
C CYS A 144 1.80 0.99 -11.49
N PHE A 145 1.70 0.36 -10.31
CA PHE A 145 1.50 1.05 -9.04
C PHE A 145 2.50 0.62 -7.96
N ILE A 146 2.57 -0.67 -7.64
CA ILE A 146 3.38 -1.15 -6.49
C ILE A 146 4.89 -0.95 -6.75
N GLN A 147 5.39 -1.43 -7.89
CA GLN A 147 6.83 -1.40 -8.18
C GLN A 147 7.40 0.02 -8.29
N PRO A 148 6.76 0.98 -8.99
CA PRO A 148 7.24 2.36 -9.01
C PRO A 148 7.31 3.00 -7.62
N LEU A 149 6.31 2.76 -6.76
CA LEU A 149 6.30 3.29 -5.39
C LEU A 149 7.37 2.62 -4.52
N LYS A 150 7.60 1.31 -4.66
CA LYS A 150 8.72 0.63 -4.01
C LYS A 150 10.06 1.20 -4.45
N LYS A 151 10.25 1.50 -5.74
CA LYS A 151 11.48 2.12 -6.25
C LYS A 151 11.72 3.50 -5.65
N PHE A 152 10.67 4.31 -5.49
CA PHE A 152 10.74 5.58 -4.77
C PHE A 152 11.19 5.38 -3.31
N LEU A 153 10.58 4.44 -2.59
CA LEU A 153 10.92 4.13 -1.21
C LEU A 153 12.36 3.60 -1.06
N GLU A 154 12.79 2.70 -1.95
CA GLU A 154 14.11 2.08 -1.90
C GLU A 154 15.23 3.00 -2.42
N GLY A 155 14.93 3.98 -3.27
CA GLY A 155 15.90 4.88 -3.89
C GLY A 155 15.92 6.27 -3.25
N GLU A 156 14.91 7.08 -3.58
CA GLU A 156 14.82 8.49 -3.17
C GLU A 156 14.69 8.62 -1.65
N MET A 157 13.75 7.89 -1.04
CA MET A 157 13.51 8.02 0.41
C MET A 157 14.68 7.52 1.27
N LYS A 158 15.39 6.48 0.82
CA LYS A 158 16.62 6.03 1.51
C LYS A 158 17.70 7.11 1.46
N THR A 159 17.88 7.74 0.29
CA THR A 159 18.84 8.84 0.12
C THR A 159 18.47 10.02 1.03
N ILE A 160 17.21 10.46 1.01
CA ILE A 160 16.73 11.55 1.88
C ILE A 160 16.96 11.24 3.36
N THR A 161 16.63 10.02 3.79
CA THR A 161 16.82 9.58 5.18
C THR A 161 18.30 9.64 5.58
N LYS A 162 19.19 9.21 4.70
CA LYS A 162 20.64 9.27 4.92
C LYS A 162 21.12 10.71 5.03
N GLU A 163 20.76 11.58 4.08
CA GLU A 163 21.21 12.97 4.08
C GLU A 163 20.63 13.77 5.27
N LYS A 164 19.39 13.50 5.69
CA LYS A 164 18.83 14.02 6.96
C LYS A 164 19.67 13.59 8.17
N GLY A 165 20.11 12.33 8.23
CA GLY A 165 20.98 11.83 9.29
C GLY A 165 22.39 12.45 9.29
N ILE A 166 22.95 12.72 8.11
CA ILE A 166 24.23 13.43 7.98
C ILE A 166 24.07 14.88 8.41
N LEU A 167 22.99 15.55 8.00
CA LEU A 167 22.68 16.92 8.41
C LEU A 167 22.57 17.05 9.93
N GLU A 168 21.86 16.12 10.58
CA GLU A 168 21.77 16.09 12.03
C GLU A 168 23.14 15.88 12.71
N SER A 169 23.99 15.03 12.13
CA SER A 169 25.36 14.87 12.62
C SER A 169 26.18 16.15 12.50
N LYS A 170 26.05 16.88 11.39
CA LYS A 170 26.74 18.17 11.16
C LYS A 170 26.22 19.28 12.06
N ARG A 171 24.92 19.27 12.37
CA ARG A 171 24.32 20.18 13.35
C ARG A 171 24.96 19.99 14.73
N LEU A 172 25.06 18.74 15.19
CA LEU A 172 25.69 18.41 16.47
C LEU A 172 27.19 18.81 16.51
N ASP A 173 27.93 18.59 15.42
CA ASP A 173 29.33 19.00 15.30
C ASP A 173 29.47 20.54 15.40
N LEU A 174 28.56 21.28 14.74
CA LEU A 174 28.50 22.75 14.80
C LEU A 174 28.22 23.23 16.23
N ASP A 175 27.24 22.64 16.92
CA ASP A 175 26.87 23.00 18.29
C ASP A 175 28.02 22.72 19.27
N ALA A 176 28.72 21.58 19.11
CA ALA A 176 29.93 21.28 19.87
C ALA A 176 31.05 22.32 19.62
N CYS A 177 31.25 22.76 18.38
CA CYS A 177 32.24 23.78 18.06
C CYS A 177 31.87 25.16 18.65
N LYS A 178 30.59 25.55 18.60
CA LYS A 178 30.08 26.78 19.26
C LYS A 178 30.37 26.74 20.75
N ASN A 179 30.12 25.60 21.39
CA ASN A 179 30.39 25.39 22.82
C ASN A 179 31.89 25.41 23.14
N ARG A 180 32.76 24.89 22.27
CA ARG A 180 34.23 24.97 22.44
C ARG A 180 34.75 26.40 22.34
N VAL A 181 34.23 27.20 21.41
CA VAL A 181 34.55 28.63 21.32
C VAL A 181 34.15 29.36 22.59
N ARG A 182 32.92 29.14 23.10
CA ARG A 182 32.44 29.74 24.36
C ARG A 182 33.32 29.38 25.58
N LYS A 183 33.91 28.19 25.61
CA LYS A 183 34.75 27.70 26.72
C LYS A 183 36.24 28.05 26.60
N ALA A 184 36.71 28.50 25.44
CA ALA A 184 38.12 28.81 25.23
C ALA A 184 38.55 30.07 26.01
N ARG A 185 39.55 29.95 26.90
CA ARG A 185 40.04 31.05 27.77
C ARG A 185 41.42 31.60 27.37
N SER A 186 42.12 30.96 26.44
CA SER A 186 43.47 31.34 25.97
C SER A 186 43.43 31.81 24.53
N MET A 187 44.20 32.86 24.17
CA MET A 187 44.23 33.45 22.82
C MET A 187 44.53 32.41 21.71
N LEU A 188 45.49 31.50 21.93
CA LEU A 188 45.85 30.47 20.94
C LEU A 188 44.76 29.38 20.82
N GLY A 189 44.15 29.02 21.96
CA GLY A 189 43.03 28.09 21.99
C GLY A 189 41.77 28.67 21.34
N GLN A 190 41.56 29.98 21.47
CA GLN A 190 40.45 30.70 20.88
C GLN A 190 40.57 30.76 19.34
N GLN A 191 41.74 31.12 18.79
CA GLN A 191 41.94 31.13 17.33
C GLN A 191 41.70 29.76 16.68
N THR A 192 42.14 28.68 17.35
CA THR A 192 41.94 27.31 16.86
C THR A 192 40.45 26.93 16.89
N ALA A 193 39.75 27.23 18.00
CA ALA A 193 38.32 26.94 18.14
C ALA A 193 37.47 27.75 17.13
N GLU A 194 37.80 29.02 16.88
CA GLU A 194 37.13 29.85 15.89
C GLU A 194 37.36 29.37 14.45
N ARG A 195 38.53 28.79 14.16
CA ARG A 195 38.80 28.16 12.86
C ARG A 195 37.95 26.91 12.68
N ASP A 196 37.90 26.05 13.68
CA ASP A 196 37.14 24.81 13.63
C ASP A 196 35.63 25.07 13.57
N LEU A 197 35.13 26.11 14.26
CA LEU A 197 33.75 26.58 14.15
C LEU A 197 33.40 27.01 12.71
N ARG A 198 34.29 27.77 12.04
CA ARG A 198 34.08 28.19 10.64
C ARG A 198 34.00 27.00 9.68
N VAL A 199 34.81 25.97 9.91
CA VAL A 199 34.75 24.73 9.11
C VAL A 199 33.45 23.96 9.38
N ALA A 200 33.06 23.80 10.65
CA ALA A 200 31.82 23.11 11.00
C ALA A 200 30.58 23.82 10.44
N GLN A 201 30.56 25.16 10.46
CA GLN A 201 29.49 25.97 9.88
C GLN A 201 29.37 25.75 8.37
N SER A 202 30.48 25.84 7.62
CA SER A 202 30.42 25.65 6.17
C SER A 202 30.05 24.23 5.76
N GLU A 203 30.45 23.22 6.53
CA GLU A 203 30.03 21.84 6.33
C GLU A 203 28.53 21.63 6.61
N PHE A 204 27.99 22.26 7.67
CA PHE A 204 26.57 22.25 7.97
C PHE A 204 25.76 22.94 6.88
N ASP A 205 26.12 24.16 6.48
CA ASP A 205 25.41 24.93 5.45
C ASP A 205 25.37 24.18 4.12
N ARG A 206 26.52 23.61 3.70
CA ARG A 206 26.59 22.77 2.49
C ARG A 206 25.67 21.56 2.58
N GLN A 207 25.62 20.91 3.74
CA GLN A 207 24.79 19.73 3.95
C GLN A 207 23.30 20.09 4.02
N ALA A 208 22.95 21.24 4.61
CA ALA A 208 21.59 21.75 4.68
C ALA A 208 21.04 21.99 3.28
N GLU A 209 21.84 22.61 2.40
CA GLU A 209 21.46 22.85 1.00
C GLU A 209 21.24 21.54 0.23
N ILE A 210 22.14 20.56 0.37
CA ILE A 210 21.97 19.23 -0.26
C ILE A 210 20.66 18.59 0.17
N THR A 211 20.39 18.56 1.48
CA THR A 211 19.17 17.95 2.00
C THR A 211 17.94 18.72 1.55
N LYS A 212 17.99 20.06 1.54
CA LYS A 212 16.89 20.92 1.09
C LYS A 212 16.51 20.63 -0.37
N LEU A 213 17.48 20.57 -1.27
CA LEU A 213 17.25 20.25 -2.69
C LEU A 213 16.55 18.90 -2.88
N LEU A 214 16.93 17.89 -2.08
CA LEU A 214 16.26 16.58 -2.13
C LEU A 214 14.82 16.66 -1.64
N LEU A 215 14.56 17.41 -0.56
CA LEU A 215 13.21 17.57 0.00
C LEU A 215 12.28 18.37 -0.93
N GLU A 216 12.81 19.37 -1.64
CA GLU A 216 12.07 20.11 -2.66
C GLU A 216 11.64 19.19 -3.82
N GLY A 217 12.50 18.23 -4.19
CA GLY A 217 12.24 17.22 -5.22
C GLY A 217 11.00 16.35 -4.99
N ILE A 218 10.56 16.17 -3.74
CA ILE A 218 9.39 15.36 -3.38
C ILE A 218 8.11 15.82 -4.11
N SER A 219 7.93 17.12 -4.34
CA SER A 219 6.76 17.65 -5.06
C SER A 219 6.67 17.08 -6.48
N THR A 220 7.80 16.99 -7.17
CA THR A 220 7.88 16.47 -8.54
C THR A 220 7.59 14.98 -8.56
N THR A 221 8.09 14.23 -7.57
CA THR A 221 7.81 12.80 -7.44
C THR A 221 6.34 12.52 -7.15
N GLN A 222 5.66 13.35 -6.35
CA GLN A 222 4.22 13.23 -6.10
C GLN A 222 3.37 13.41 -7.37
N ALA A 223 3.77 14.25 -8.32
CA ALA A 223 3.11 14.35 -9.62
C ALA A 223 3.21 13.03 -10.42
N THR A 224 4.30 12.26 -10.22
CA THR A 224 4.45 10.92 -10.78
C THR A 224 3.60 9.90 -10.04
N HIS A 225 3.49 9.97 -8.71
CA HIS A 225 2.61 9.10 -7.93
C HIS A 225 1.14 9.23 -8.35
N LEU A 226 0.68 10.45 -8.66
CA LEU A 226 -0.68 10.67 -9.16
C LEU A 226 -0.94 9.87 -10.45
N ARG A 227 0.02 9.85 -11.39
CA ARG A 227 -0.09 9.05 -12.62
C ARG A 227 -0.20 7.55 -12.33
N HIS A 228 0.57 7.05 -11.37
CA HIS A 228 0.48 5.65 -10.94
C HIS A 228 -0.89 5.33 -10.34
N LEU A 229 -1.46 6.25 -9.54
CA LEU A 229 -2.80 6.07 -8.98
C LEU A 229 -3.88 5.97 -10.08
N HIS A 230 -3.81 6.82 -11.10
CA HIS A 230 -4.70 6.70 -12.25
C HIS A 230 -4.54 5.34 -12.97
N ALA A 231 -3.30 4.90 -13.18
CA ALA A 231 -3.03 3.61 -13.82
C ALA A 231 -3.55 2.41 -13.00
N LEU A 232 -3.52 2.49 -11.66
CA LEU A 232 -4.13 1.48 -10.80
C LEU A 232 -5.64 1.40 -11.01
N VAL A 233 -6.32 2.55 -11.00
CA VAL A 233 -7.77 2.63 -11.20
C VAL A 233 -8.17 2.11 -12.58
N GLU A 234 -7.41 2.45 -13.62
CA GLU A 234 -7.64 1.90 -14.97
C GLU A 234 -7.49 0.37 -15.00
N SER A 235 -6.50 -0.17 -14.29
CA SER A 235 -6.31 -1.63 -14.15
C SER A 235 -7.51 -2.28 -13.45
N GLN A 236 -8.01 -1.68 -12.37
CA GLN A 236 -9.20 -2.15 -11.65
C GLN A 236 -10.45 -2.14 -12.53
N VAL A 237 -10.68 -1.06 -13.27
CA VAL A 237 -11.83 -0.94 -14.19
C VAL A 237 -11.79 -2.05 -15.25
N ARG A 238 -10.60 -2.30 -15.83
CA ARG A 238 -10.43 -3.39 -16.81
C ARG A 238 -10.72 -4.75 -16.20
N TYR A 239 -10.19 -5.03 -15.01
CA TYR A 239 -10.40 -6.29 -14.31
C TYR A 239 -11.88 -6.56 -14.04
N TYR A 240 -12.57 -5.66 -13.33
CA TYR A 240 -13.98 -5.84 -13.01
C TYR A 240 -14.87 -5.87 -14.26
N GLY A 241 -14.52 -5.09 -15.29
CA GLY A 241 -15.21 -5.13 -16.58
C GLY A 241 -15.10 -6.50 -17.27
N GLN A 242 -13.92 -7.12 -17.25
CA GLN A 242 -13.71 -8.47 -17.79
C GLN A 242 -14.45 -9.53 -16.99
N CYS A 243 -14.38 -9.50 -15.66
CA CYS A 243 -15.09 -10.44 -14.80
C CYS A 243 -16.61 -10.37 -15.01
N ASN A 244 -17.15 -9.15 -15.06
CA ASN A 244 -18.57 -8.95 -15.33
C ASN A 244 -18.97 -9.50 -16.70
N LYS A 245 -18.14 -9.32 -17.74
CA LYS A 245 -18.40 -9.90 -19.05
C LYS A 245 -18.44 -11.43 -19.00
N ILE A 246 -17.45 -12.07 -18.37
CA ILE A 246 -17.39 -13.54 -18.22
C ILE A 246 -18.64 -14.06 -17.53
N MET A 247 -19.08 -13.42 -16.43
CA MET A 247 -20.26 -13.85 -15.67
C MET A 247 -21.57 -13.65 -16.44
N ASN A 248 -21.71 -12.55 -17.18
CA ASN A 248 -22.88 -12.33 -18.04
C ASN A 248 -22.94 -13.35 -19.19
N ASP A 249 -21.79 -13.70 -19.77
CA ASP A 249 -21.71 -14.73 -20.82
C ASP A 249 -22.13 -16.09 -20.25
N LEU A 250 -21.59 -16.48 -19.08
CA LEU A 250 -21.97 -17.71 -18.37
C LEU A 250 -23.47 -17.77 -18.06
N GLN A 251 -24.05 -16.69 -17.55
CA GLN A 251 -25.47 -16.64 -17.23
C GLN A 251 -26.34 -16.91 -18.47
N ARG A 252 -25.98 -16.34 -19.62
CA ARG A 252 -26.69 -16.58 -20.89
C ARG A 252 -26.51 -18.02 -21.37
N GLU A 253 -25.29 -18.57 -21.27
CA GLU A 253 -25.03 -19.97 -21.61
C GLU A 253 -25.90 -20.91 -20.76
N LEU A 254 -25.92 -20.74 -19.44
CA LEU A 254 -26.73 -21.58 -18.54
C LEU A 254 -28.24 -21.42 -18.76
N ALA A 255 -28.72 -20.21 -19.07
CA ALA A 255 -30.12 -19.98 -19.40
C ALA A 255 -30.54 -20.76 -20.66
N SER A 256 -29.67 -20.84 -21.66
CA SER A 256 -29.93 -21.61 -22.89
C SER A 256 -29.93 -23.13 -22.67
N MET A 257 -29.32 -23.60 -21.59
CA MET A 257 -29.28 -25.02 -21.21
C MET A 257 -30.50 -25.47 -20.42
N ARG A 258 -31.41 -24.56 -20.03
CA ARG A 258 -32.63 -24.92 -19.31
C ARG A 258 -33.57 -25.72 -20.22
N PRO A 259 -34.09 -26.88 -19.77
CA PRO A 259 -35.05 -27.63 -20.55
C PRO A 259 -36.38 -26.84 -20.74
N PRO A 260 -37.11 -27.01 -21.86
CA PRO A 260 -38.32 -26.23 -22.19
C PRO A 260 -39.53 -26.44 -21.28
N THR A 261 -39.46 -27.35 -20.30
CA THR A 261 -40.59 -27.70 -19.41
C THR A 261 -40.08 -28.02 -18.01
N PRO A 262 -40.65 -27.43 -16.95
CA PRO A 262 -40.37 -27.86 -15.59
C PRO A 262 -41.03 -29.23 -15.38
N ARG A 263 -40.22 -30.29 -15.21
CA ARG A 263 -40.74 -31.57 -14.72
C ARG A 263 -40.77 -31.50 -13.20
N LEU A 264 -41.92 -31.11 -12.66
CA LEU A 264 -42.27 -31.38 -11.27
C LEU A 264 -42.52 -32.88 -11.12
N ARG A 265 -41.74 -33.55 -10.28
CA ARG A 265 -42.27 -34.67 -9.49
C ARG A 265 -42.35 -34.20 -8.06
N VAL A 266 -43.57 -33.94 -7.63
CA VAL A 266 -43.91 -33.47 -6.30
C VAL A 266 -44.40 -34.65 -5.48
N ASN A 267 -43.67 -34.98 -4.42
CA ASN A 267 -44.29 -35.09 -3.10
C ASN A 267 -44.27 -33.65 -2.54
N SER A 268 -45.45 -33.10 -2.24
CA SER A 268 -45.79 -31.70 -1.90
C SER A 268 -44.60 -30.88 -1.37
N GLU A 269 -44.11 -29.83 -2.02
CA GLU A 269 -44.76 -28.53 -2.27
C GLU A 269 -44.19 -27.85 -3.54
N ASP A 270 -45.03 -27.11 -4.27
CA ASP A 270 -44.63 -26.35 -5.45
C ASP A 270 -44.00 -25.01 -5.05
N VAL A 271 -42.68 -24.85 -5.26
CA VAL A 271 -42.00 -23.57 -5.16
C VAL A 271 -41.59 -23.11 -6.56
N ASP A 272 -42.19 -22.01 -7.01
CA ASP A 272 -41.82 -21.32 -8.25
C ASP A 272 -40.42 -20.67 -8.08
N LEU A 273 -39.40 -21.26 -8.72
CA LEU A 273 -38.01 -20.78 -8.68
C LEU A 273 -37.72 -19.70 -9.75
N THR A 274 -38.74 -19.14 -10.41
CA THR A 274 -38.55 -18.05 -11.38
C THR A 274 -38.08 -16.75 -10.73
N SER A 275 -38.32 -16.58 -9.42
CA SER A 275 -37.70 -15.53 -8.61
C SER A 275 -36.39 -16.03 -8.01
N GLY A 276 -35.27 -15.47 -8.47
CA GLY A 276 -34.06 -15.45 -7.65
C GLY A 276 -34.33 -14.83 -6.27
N PRO A 277 -33.39 -14.94 -5.32
CA PRO A 277 -33.59 -14.38 -3.99
C PRO A 277 -34.06 -12.91 -4.08
N PRO A 278 -34.98 -12.46 -3.20
CA PRO A 278 -35.79 -11.23 -3.37
C PRO A 278 -34.98 -9.92 -3.45
N TYR A 279 -33.65 -9.98 -3.36
CA TYR A 279 -32.72 -8.85 -3.46
C TYR A 279 -32.35 -8.49 -4.91
N LEU A 280 -32.70 -9.30 -5.91
CA LEU A 280 -32.42 -9.03 -7.32
C LEU A 280 -33.73 -8.79 -8.10
N SER A 281 -34.33 -7.62 -7.87
CA SER A 281 -35.39 -7.11 -8.75
C SER A 281 -34.78 -6.52 -10.04
N PRO A 282 -35.38 -6.72 -11.22
CA PRO A 282 -34.90 -6.15 -12.48
C PRO A 282 -35.36 -4.70 -12.61
N SER A 283 -34.79 -3.79 -11.81
CA SER A 283 -35.04 -2.35 -11.95
C SER A 283 -33.81 -1.46 -11.75
N GLN A 284 -32.58 -1.98 -11.91
CA GLN A 284 -31.36 -1.15 -11.83
C GLN A 284 -30.34 -1.30 -12.97
N ASN A 285 -30.66 -2.00 -14.06
CA ASN A 285 -29.70 -2.21 -15.16
C ASN A 285 -29.86 -1.30 -16.39
N GLN A 286 -30.47 -0.12 -16.27
CA GLN A 286 -30.52 0.86 -17.37
C GLN A 286 -29.64 2.11 -17.22
N LEU A 287 -28.82 2.23 -16.18
CA LEU A 287 -28.05 3.47 -15.94
C LEU A 287 -26.52 3.41 -16.17
N SER A 288 -25.95 2.31 -16.68
CA SER A 288 -24.47 2.22 -16.81
C SER A 288 -23.91 2.00 -18.21
N VAL A 289 -24.70 2.06 -19.29
CA VAL A 289 -24.18 1.73 -20.65
C VAL A 289 -24.23 2.89 -21.67
N GLN A 290 -24.62 4.11 -21.31
CA GLN A 290 -24.75 5.21 -22.29
C GLN A 290 -23.70 6.33 -22.24
N LEU A 291 -22.51 6.13 -21.64
CA LEU A 291 -21.52 7.20 -21.52
C LEU A 291 -20.19 7.02 -22.27
N LEU A 292 -20.12 6.19 -23.31
CA LEU A 292 -18.88 6.05 -24.11
C LEU A 292 -19.00 6.16 -25.62
N THR A 293 -20.09 6.71 -26.17
CA THR A 293 -20.11 7.05 -27.61
C THR A 293 -20.95 8.30 -27.87
N GLN A 294 -20.27 9.42 -28.16
CA GLN A 294 -20.52 10.35 -29.27
C GLN A 294 -20.04 11.76 -28.92
N GLY A 295 -19.18 12.30 -29.79
CA GLY A 295 -18.76 13.69 -29.77
C GLY A 295 -19.66 14.59 -30.62
N SER A 296 -19.50 15.89 -30.34
CA SER A 296 -19.80 17.08 -31.16
C SER A 296 -21.24 17.64 -31.24
N ASN A 297 -21.30 18.93 -30.89
CA ASN A 297 -22.16 20.04 -31.38
C ASN A 297 -23.58 20.27 -30.82
N SER A 298 -23.64 21.17 -29.82
CA SER A 298 -24.43 22.43 -29.75
C SER A 298 -25.98 22.40 -29.79
N PRO A 299 -26.71 23.50 -29.46
CA PRO A 299 -27.30 23.62 -28.12
C PRO A 299 -28.82 23.91 -28.12
N ASN A 300 -29.38 23.85 -26.91
CA ASN A 300 -30.56 24.59 -26.44
C ASN A 300 -31.94 23.91 -26.58
N SER A 301 -32.43 23.34 -25.48
CA SER A 301 -33.82 23.56 -25.02
C SER A 301 -34.01 23.02 -23.59
N ASN A 302 -34.54 23.89 -22.73
CA ASN A 302 -34.89 23.71 -21.32
C ASN A 302 -35.54 22.37 -20.98
N GLN A 303 -34.94 21.62 -20.05
CA GLN A 303 -35.67 20.79 -19.09
C GLN A 303 -35.21 21.10 -17.67
N HIS A 304 -36.21 21.25 -16.82
CA HIS A 304 -36.18 21.68 -15.45
C HIS A 304 -35.55 20.58 -14.57
N TRP A 305 -34.35 20.80 -14.02
CA TRP A 305 -33.79 19.92 -13.00
C TRP A 305 -34.50 20.17 -11.67
N GLN A 306 -35.43 19.29 -11.29
CA GLN A 306 -35.72 19.08 -9.88
C GLN A 306 -34.48 18.44 -9.25
N GLN A 307 -33.81 19.18 -8.38
CA GLN A 307 -32.80 18.64 -7.48
C GLN A 307 -33.48 17.68 -6.50
N GLN A 308 -33.21 16.38 -6.61
CA GLN A 308 -33.36 15.48 -5.47
C GLN A 308 -32.12 15.64 -4.60
N THR A 309 -32.22 16.55 -3.64
CA THR A 309 -31.29 16.68 -2.51
C THR A 309 -31.38 15.39 -1.69
N ILE A 310 -30.23 14.74 -1.45
CA ILE A 310 -30.13 13.64 -0.49
C ILE A 310 -30.33 14.23 0.92
N THR A 311 -31.54 14.09 1.47
CA THR A 311 -31.85 14.43 2.85
C THR A 311 -31.34 13.31 3.76
N LEU A 312 -30.14 13.47 4.32
CA LEU A 312 -29.71 12.70 5.49
C LEU A 312 -30.62 13.08 6.66
N HIS A 313 -31.40 12.12 7.19
CA HIS A 313 -32.16 12.34 8.41
C HIS A 313 -31.22 12.60 9.59
N THR A 314 -31.40 13.75 10.23
CA THR A 314 -30.76 14.13 11.49
C THR A 314 -31.41 13.33 12.62
N MET A 315 -30.64 12.48 13.31
CA MET A 315 -31.05 11.95 14.62
C MET A 315 -30.83 13.03 15.68
N ALA A 316 -31.82 13.17 16.56
CA ALA A 316 -31.98 14.22 17.55
C ALA A 316 -30.85 14.29 18.60
N GLU A 317 -30.66 15.50 19.13
CA GLU A 317 -29.74 15.82 20.24
C GLU A 317 -30.05 15.01 21.51
N GLU A 318 -29.12 14.17 21.94
CA GLU A 318 -28.88 13.90 23.36
C GLU A 318 -27.52 14.50 23.74
N GLY A 319 -27.48 15.22 24.88
CA GLY A 319 -26.29 15.91 25.40
C GLY A 319 -25.08 14.98 25.69
N PRO A 320 -23.93 15.55 26.09
CA PRO A 320 -22.64 14.88 26.02
C PRO A 320 -22.55 13.72 27.02
N LYS A 321 -22.63 12.48 26.50
CA LYS A 321 -22.24 11.26 27.22
C LYS A 321 -20.71 11.11 27.16
N PRO A 322 -20.06 10.65 28.24
CA PRO A 322 -18.60 10.57 28.32
C PRO A 322 -18.04 9.55 27.31
N VAL A 323 -16.84 9.85 26.82
CA VAL A 323 -16.06 9.04 25.87
C VAL A 323 -15.94 7.60 26.38
N PRO A 324 -16.29 6.57 25.60
CA PRO A 324 -15.99 5.19 25.99
C PRO A 324 -14.47 5.00 26.06
N ALA A 325 -13.97 4.52 27.19
CA ALA A 325 -12.62 4.02 27.31
C ALA A 325 -12.41 2.88 26.30
N SER A 326 -11.27 2.91 25.61
CA SER A 326 -10.60 1.78 24.93
C SER A 326 -11.44 0.55 24.58
N PHE A 327 -11.51 0.21 23.29
CA PHE A 327 -11.85 -1.17 22.89
C PHE A 327 -10.98 -2.15 23.68
N PRO A 328 -11.54 -3.18 24.33
CA PRO A 328 -10.74 -4.17 25.02
C PRO A 328 -9.86 -4.87 23.99
N ILE A 329 -8.54 -4.73 24.14
CA ILE A 329 -7.58 -5.57 23.46
C ILE A 329 -7.83 -6.98 24.02
N VAL A 330 -8.28 -7.89 23.17
CA VAL A 330 -8.40 -9.30 23.53
C VAL A 330 -6.98 -9.79 23.84
N ASP A 331 -6.77 -10.21 25.08
CA ASP A 331 -5.49 -10.73 25.55
C ASP A 331 -5.10 -11.98 24.73
N ASP A 332 -3.83 -12.12 24.36
CA ASP A 332 -3.31 -13.27 23.60
C ASP A 332 -3.63 -14.62 24.26
N SER A 333 -3.85 -14.64 25.58
CA SER A 333 -4.33 -15.81 26.33
C SER A 333 -5.72 -16.29 25.92
N VAL A 334 -6.63 -15.39 25.54
CA VAL A 334 -8.00 -15.73 25.13
C VAL A 334 -8.01 -16.32 23.71
N ILE A 335 -7.13 -15.81 22.84
CA ILE A 335 -6.93 -16.37 21.48
C ILE A 335 -6.29 -17.76 21.58
N ALA A 336 -5.32 -17.94 22.48
CA ALA A 336 -4.70 -19.25 22.71
C ALA A 336 -5.69 -20.29 23.27
N GLU A 337 -6.63 -19.88 24.13
CA GLU A 337 -7.67 -20.76 24.68
C GLU A 337 -8.75 -21.14 23.66
N LEU A 338 -9.10 -20.22 22.75
CA LEU A 338 -9.99 -20.51 21.61
C LEU A 338 -9.36 -21.52 20.63
N VAL A 339 -8.06 -21.35 20.32
CA VAL A 339 -7.32 -22.28 19.44
C VAL A 339 -7.12 -23.65 20.10
N ALA A 340 -6.91 -23.71 21.42
CA ALA A 340 -6.74 -24.96 22.14
C ALA A 340 -8.03 -25.80 22.24
N ASN A 341 -9.20 -25.15 22.15
CA ASN A 341 -10.52 -25.80 22.25
C ASN A 341 -11.20 -26.03 20.88
N SER A 342 -10.54 -25.67 19.77
CA SER A 342 -11.07 -25.85 18.42
C SER A 342 -10.78 -27.25 17.89
N ASP A 343 -11.78 -27.92 17.31
CA ASP A 343 -11.57 -29.19 16.57
C ASP A 343 -10.74 -28.89 15.30
N PRO A 344 -9.60 -29.55 15.07
CA PRO A 344 -8.76 -29.31 13.90
C PRO A 344 -9.43 -29.64 12.55
N ASN A 345 -10.65 -30.17 12.53
CA ASN A 345 -11.45 -30.41 11.31
C ASN A 345 -12.64 -29.46 11.13
N ASP A 346 -12.86 -28.50 12.02
CA ASP A 346 -13.98 -27.54 11.89
C ASP A 346 -13.58 -26.33 11.05
N ILE A 347 -14.10 -26.28 9.81
CA ILE A 347 -13.76 -25.27 8.78
C ILE A 347 -14.69 -24.05 8.85
N SER A 348 -15.57 -23.97 9.86
CA SER A 348 -16.56 -22.89 9.98
C SER A 348 -15.99 -21.55 10.51
N VAL A 349 -14.69 -21.51 10.84
CA VAL A 349 -14.00 -20.35 11.44
C VAL A 349 -12.84 -19.82 10.58
N LEU A 350 -12.74 -20.25 9.31
CA LEU A 350 -11.93 -19.58 8.28
C LEU A 350 -12.80 -18.61 7.47
#